data_AF-A0A9C9Q339-F1
#
_entry.id   AF-A0A9C9Q339-F1
#
_cell.length_a   1.000
_cell.length_b   1.000
_cell.length_c   1.000
_cell.angle_alpha   90.00
_cell.angle_beta   90.00
_cell.angle_gamma   90.00
#
_symmetry.space_group_name_H-M   'P 1'
#
loop_
_entity.id
_entity.type
_entity.pdbx_description
1 polymer ?
#
loop_
_entity_poly.entity_id
_entity_poly.type
_entity_poly.pdbx_seq_one_letter_code
_entity_poly.pdbx_strand_id
1 'polypeptide(L)'
;WLQLLVSRVKETPGALGKTVFELQSIDWRRKTPVDGTVLANQMRLLLHNGVRNFGYYPDDFILGRPSLEAVRPVISLAPIPKEN
;
A
#
# COMPACT_ATOMS: atom_id res chain seq x y z
N TRP A 1 9.00 4.92 10.75
CA TRP A 1 7.64 4.94 11.33
C TRP A 1 6.82 3.71 10.93
N LEU A 2 6.57 3.45 9.63
CA LEU A 2 5.72 2.32 9.21
C LEU A 2 6.21 0.95 9.71
N GLN A 3 7.52 0.69 9.68
CA GLN A 3 8.11 -0.52 10.29
C GLN A 3 7.83 -0.63 11.79
N LEU A 4 7.90 0.47 12.53
CA LEU A 4 7.61 0.48 13.97
C LEU A 4 6.14 0.17 14.24
N LEU A 5 5.23 0.70 13.42
CA LEU A 5 3.80 0.35 13.49
C LEU A 5 3.59 -1.15 13.25
N VAL A 6 4.25 -1.73 12.24
CA VAL A 6 4.19 -3.17 11.99
C VAL A 6 4.73 -3.97 13.18
N SER A 7 5.87 -3.56 13.75
CA SER A 7 6.42 -4.20 14.94
C SER A 7 5.45 -4.15 16.11
N ARG A 8 4.77 -3.02 16.34
CA ARG A 8 3.77 -2.89 17.39
C ARG A 8 2.56 -3.79 17.17
N VAL A 9 2.06 -3.91 15.94
CA VAL A 9 0.95 -4.84 15.64
C VAL A 9 1.37 -6.29 15.85
N LYS A 10 2.63 -6.65 15.56
CA LYS A 10 3.18 -8.00 15.81
C LYS A 10 3.26 -8.38 17.28
N GLU A 11 3.25 -7.43 18.20
CA GLU A 11 3.22 -7.71 19.65
C GLU A 11 1.93 -8.45 20.06
N THR A 12 0.84 -8.31 19.29
CA THR A 12 -0.40 -9.06 19.50
C THR A 12 -0.43 -10.32 18.62
N PRO A 13 -0.42 -11.53 19.21
CA PRO A 13 -0.45 -12.78 18.45
C PRO A 13 -1.61 -12.84 17.45
N GLY A 14 -1.28 -13.09 16.17
CA GLY A 14 -2.27 -13.21 15.08
C GLY A 14 -2.85 -11.89 14.55
N ALA A 15 -2.49 -10.72 15.10
CA ALA A 15 -3.10 -9.45 14.71
C ALA A 15 -2.83 -9.04 13.25
N LEU A 16 -1.68 -9.41 12.67
CA LEU A 16 -1.38 -9.13 11.26
C LEU A 16 -2.42 -9.74 10.30
N GLY A 17 -3.02 -10.87 10.66
CA GLY A 17 -4.07 -11.52 9.86
C GLY A 17 -5.42 -10.82 9.93
N LYS A 18 -5.61 -9.91 10.90
CA LYS A 18 -6.88 -9.21 11.16
C LYS A 18 -6.78 -7.68 11.04
N THR A 19 -5.61 -7.15 10.71
CA THR A 19 -5.36 -5.71 10.58
C THR A 19 -5.12 -5.35 9.12
N VAL A 20 -5.81 -4.34 8.62
CA VAL A 20 -5.54 -3.74 7.30
C VAL A 20 -4.72 -2.47 7.52
N PHE A 21 -3.56 -2.38 6.88
CA PHE A 21 -2.74 -1.16 6.88
C PHE A 21 -3.18 -0.27 5.73
N GLU A 22 -3.96 0.77 6.04
CA GLU A 22 -4.40 1.75 5.06
C GLU A 22 -3.32 2.81 4.85
N LEU A 23 -2.75 2.84 3.65
CA LEU A 23 -1.75 3.81 3.25
C LEU A 23 -2.40 5.07 2.68
N GLN A 24 -1.60 6.11 2.69
CA GLN A 24 -2.02 7.45 2.36
C GLN A 24 -1.62 7.75 0.90
N SER A 25 -2.56 8.10 0.01
CA SER A 25 -2.25 8.42 -1.41
C SER A 25 -2.24 9.91 -1.72
N ILE A 26 -2.56 10.76 -0.73
CA ILE A 26 -2.50 12.23 -0.80
C ILE A 26 -1.58 12.73 0.33
N ASP A 27 -0.98 13.91 0.20
CA ASP A 27 -0.50 14.68 1.35
C ASP A 27 -1.61 15.65 1.73
N TRP A 28 -2.40 15.35 2.76
CA TRP A 28 -3.55 16.17 3.19
C TRP A 28 -3.16 17.58 3.60
N ARG A 29 -1.91 17.80 4.02
CA ARG A 29 -1.44 19.14 4.42
C ARG A 29 -1.27 20.04 3.20
N ARG A 30 -0.79 19.47 2.09
CA ARG A 30 -0.52 20.19 0.83
C ARG A 30 -1.60 19.99 -0.23
N LYS A 31 -2.50 19.04 -0.02
CA LYS A 31 -3.51 18.56 -0.97
C LYS A 31 -2.90 18.12 -2.31
N THR A 32 -1.73 17.49 -2.26
CA THR A 32 -1.01 16.99 -3.43
C THR A 32 -1.00 15.48 -3.45
N PRO A 33 -1.07 14.81 -4.61
CA PRO A 33 -0.94 13.36 -4.69
C PRO A 33 0.40 12.87 -4.14
N VAL A 34 0.41 11.71 -3.51
CA VAL A 34 1.63 10.93 -3.27
C VAL A 34 2.02 10.25 -4.57
N ASP A 35 3.30 10.31 -4.91
CA ASP A 35 3.81 9.63 -6.11
C ASP A 35 3.54 8.12 -6.03
N GLY A 36 3.10 7.52 -7.14
CA GLY A 36 2.74 6.10 -7.20
C GLY A 36 3.91 5.18 -6.80
N THR A 37 5.15 5.57 -7.11
CA THR A 37 6.35 4.81 -6.72
C THR A 37 6.61 4.86 -5.22
N VAL A 38 6.34 6.00 -4.58
CA VAL A 38 6.45 6.15 -3.11
C VAL A 38 5.43 5.24 -2.42
N LEU A 39 4.18 5.26 -2.89
CA LEU A 39 3.13 4.39 -2.37
C LEU A 39 3.46 2.91 -2.60
N ALA A 40 3.93 2.55 -3.79
CA ALA A 40 4.35 1.18 -4.10
C ALA A 40 5.51 0.71 -3.21
N ASN A 41 6.48 1.58 -2.92
CA ASN A 41 7.59 1.26 -2.02
C ASN A 41 7.12 1.03 -0.58
N GLN A 42 6.12 1.77 -0.10
CA GLN A 42 5.50 1.53 1.20
C GLN A 42 4.76 0.17 1.23
N MET A 43 4.05 -0.20 0.16
CA MET A 43 3.43 -1.53 0.03
C MET A 43 4.49 -2.65 0.04
N ARG A 44 5.60 -2.48 -0.69
CA ARG A 44 6.73 -3.43 -0.66
C ARG A 44 7.32 -3.54 0.74
N LEU A 45 7.47 -2.42 1.44
CA LEU A 45 7.94 -2.41 2.83
C LEU A 45 7.02 -3.22 3.74
N LEU A 46 5.69 -3.07 3.61
CA LEU A 46 4.70 -3.87 4.35
C LEU A 46 4.85 -5.37 4.03
N LEU A 47 4.92 -5.73 2.74
CA LEU A 47 5.11 -7.11 2.28
C LEU A 47 6.38 -7.74 2.86
N HIS A 48 7.52 -7.04 2.77
CA HIS A 48 8.80 -7.50 3.32
C HIS A 48 8.78 -7.70 4.83
N ASN A 49 7.90 -6.98 5.54
CA ASN A 49 7.72 -7.12 6.98
C ASN A 49 6.62 -8.13 7.36
N GLY A 50 6.10 -8.91 6.40
CA GLY A 50 5.13 -9.99 6.63
C GLY A 50 3.66 -9.53 6.69
N VAL A 51 3.37 -8.26 6.37
CA VAL A 51 1.99 -7.78 6.23
C VAL A 51 1.44 -8.24 4.89
N ARG A 52 0.23 -8.82 4.90
CA ARG A 52 -0.49 -9.24 3.69
C ARG A 52 -1.73 -8.39 3.39
N ASN A 53 -2.22 -7.66 4.38
CA ASN A 53 -3.46 -6.92 4.32
C ASN A 53 -3.14 -5.41 4.34
N PHE A 54 -3.27 -4.75 3.21
CA PHE A 54 -3.10 -3.31 3.09
C PHE A 54 -3.92 -2.77 1.92
N GLY A 55 -4.15 -1.46 1.95
CA GLY A 55 -4.83 -0.71 0.89
C GLY A 55 -4.32 0.72 0.87
N TYR A 56 -4.99 1.59 0.13
CA TYR A 56 -4.70 3.02 0.16
C TYR A 56 -5.98 3.84 0.07
N TYR A 57 -5.92 5.09 0.54
CA TYR A 57 -6.99 6.07 0.41
C TYR A 57 -6.45 7.50 0.24
N PRO A 58 -7.14 8.35 -0.55
CA PRO A 58 -8.22 8.02 -1.49
C PRO A 58 -7.73 7.42 -2.82
N ASP A 59 -8.65 6.95 -3.65
CA ASP A 59 -8.40 6.71 -5.07
C ASP A 59 -9.00 7.85 -5.90
N ASP A 60 -8.19 8.44 -6.76
CA ASP A 60 -8.62 9.44 -7.73
C ASP A 60 -8.67 8.78 -9.11
N PHE A 61 -9.75 8.05 -9.34
CA PHE A 61 -10.00 7.34 -10.60
C PHE A 61 -10.23 8.28 -11.79
N ILE A 62 -10.58 9.56 -11.56
CA ILE A 62 -10.77 10.55 -12.63
C ILE A 62 -9.42 10.92 -13.25
N LEU A 63 -8.40 11.13 -12.41
CA LEU A 63 -7.05 11.49 -12.85
C LEU A 63 -6.08 10.30 -12.86
N GLY A 64 -6.54 9.09 -12.51
CA GLY A 64 -5.73 7.88 -12.46
C GLY A 64 -4.62 7.94 -11.41
N ARG A 65 -4.93 8.41 -10.20
CA ARG A 65 -3.96 8.56 -9.11
C ARG A 65 -4.36 7.74 -7.88
N PRO A 66 -3.46 6.94 -7.30
CA PRO A 66 -2.07 6.71 -7.72
C PRO A 66 -1.99 6.00 -9.09
N SER A 67 -0.86 6.15 -9.79
CA SER A 67 -0.67 5.48 -11.09
C SER A 67 -0.87 3.97 -10.96
N LEU A 68 -1.80 3.44 -11.74
CA LEU A 68 -2.13 2.01 -11.75
C LEU A 68 -0.90 1.15 -12.11
N GLU A 69 -0.09 1.61 -13.07
CA GLU A 69 1.14 0.93 -13.47
C GLU A 69 2.11 0.75 -12.29
N ALA A 70 2.22 1.76 -11.43
CA ALA A 70 3.11 1.73 -10.27
C ALA A 70 2.61 0.81 -9.16
N VAL A 71 1.30 0.84 -8.85
CA VAL A 71 0.73 0.11 -7.70
C VAL A 71 0.29 -1.30 -8.02
N ARG A 72 -0.16 -1.58 -9.26
CA ARG A 72 -0.70 -2.90 -9.66
C ARG A 72 0.25 -4.06 -9.36
N PRO A 73 1.56 -3.99 -9.63
CA PRO A 73 2.48 -5.10 -9.36
C PRO A 73 2.64 -5.47 -7.88
N VAL A 74 2.21 -4.61 -6.95
CA VAL A 74 2.39 -4.81 -5.50
C VAL A 74 1.08 -4.95 -4.74
N ILE A 75 -0.04 -4.50 -5.29
CA ILE A 75 -1.36 -4.58 -4.65
C ILE A 75 -2.26 -5.68 -5.23
N SER A 76 -2.07 -6.05 -6.49
CA SER A 76 -2.91 -7.06 -7.16
C SER A 76 -2.63 -8.47 -6.61
N LEU A 77 -3.69 -9.20 -6.27
CA LEU A 77 -3.61 -10.64 -5.98
C LEU A 77 -3.60 -11.48 -7.27
N ALA A 78 -4.05 -10.91 -8.40
CA ALA A 78 -4.02 -11.58 -9.69
C ALA A 78 -2.61 -11.57 -10.28
N PRO A 79 -2.18 -12.66 -10.93
CA PRO A 79 -0.92 -12.68 -11.68
C PRO A 79 -0.94 -11.60 -12.77
N ILE A 80 0.23 -11.01 -13.05
CA ILE A 80 0.38 -10.09 -14.18
C ILE A 80 0.12 -10.91 -15.45
N PRO A 81 -0.88 -10.55 -16.29
CA PRO A 81 -1.10 -11.23 -17.56
C PRO A 81 0.19 -11.17 -18.39
N LYS A 82 0.60 -12.31 -18.95
CA LYS A 82 1.69 -12.32 -19.94
C LYS A 82 1.15 -11.66 -21.20
N GLU A 83 1.85 -10.66 -21.73
CA GLU A 83 1.57 -10.18 -23.08
C GLU A 83 1.90 -11.32 -24.07
N ASN A 84 0.99 -11.57 -25.01
CA ASN A 84 1.17 -12.49 -26.13
C ASN A 84 1.68 -11.73 -27.35
#